data_AF-A0A9P5RGA5-F1
#
_entry.id   AF-A0A9P5RGA5-F1
#
_cell.length_a   1.000
_cell.length_b   1.000
_cell.length_c   1.000
_cell.angle_alpha   90.00
_cell.angle_beta   90.00
_cell.angle_gamma   90.00
#
_symmetry.space_group_name_H-M   'P 1'
#
loop_
_entity.id
_entity.type
_entity.pdbx_description
1 polymer ?
#
loop_
_entity_poly.entity_id
_entity_poly.type
_entity_poly.pdbx_seq_one_letter_code
_entity_poly.pdbx_strand_id
1 'polypeptide(L)'
;MREMEHNIAVEDERDLGRLKVWAETVHKHGAALYAQINHPGRQTYGHLTPKPVAPSAIPVSNFHPLISMNPPTALTTPQIQETIARYIKTAQTFHKAGFDGIELHAAHGYLISQFLNPRTNQRTEDQYGGSLENRARFLVEIVEGIKRVTPSEFSIGVKLNSCDFGRRRQQESNEAVAVGGGGGGGGENKGEEGKDVVDESLEEAVKVAVMLEGLGVDFIEISGGSYESFAAGLLDGKGVPDSPGDKRSKTPTASTSPAPGTSTRTQKREAHFAVFAERISRALKTTKVVLTGGFVTAAAMAESLRPPSSNNDDGVHIDMVGLGRTVCQEPDLPNFILSGSVTGAIRLPKTPGGFFDDVFICGGNIRRMANGKAPAVSLGGMAASFHHYAYAMDYSKAVAHRVKTLFCSP
;
A
#
# COMPACT_ATOMS: atom_id res chain seq x y z
N MET A 1 -5.07 15.61 -18.02
CA MET A 1 -4.94 15.06 -16.64
C MET A 1 -5.01 16.19 -15.63
N ARG A 2 -6.13 16.34 -14.94
CA ARG A 2 -6.23 16.99 -13.61
C ARG A 2 -7.66 16.83 -13.11
N GLU A 3 -7.81 16.16 -11.97
CA GLU A 3 -8.77 16.52 -10.90
C GLU A 3 -8.47 15.76 -9.59
N MET A 4 -7.22 15.87 -9.14
CA MET A 4 -6.79 16.53 -7.88
C MET A 4 -5.58 17.35 -8.34
N GLU A 5 -5.21 18.50 -7.76
CA GLU A 5 -4.33 19.48 -8.47
C GLU A 5 -3.03 18.93 -9.12
N HIS A 6 -2.54 17.76 -8.71
CA HIS A 6 -1.44 17.02 -9.37
C HIS A 6 -1.62 15.49 -9.57
N ASN A 7 -2.84 14.93 -9.45
CA ASN A 7 -3.04 13.49 -9.74
C ASN A 7 -3.17 13.20 -11.24
N ILE A 8 -2.70 12.02 -11.62
CA ILE A 8 -2.86 11.42 -12.94
C ILE A 8 -4.24 10.77 -12.97
N ALA A 9 -5.13 11.26 -13.85
CA ALA A 9 -6.46 10.71 -14.07
C ALA A 9 -6.59 10.34 -15.55
N VAL A 10 -6.85 9.07 -15.83
CA VAL A 10 -6.99 8.51 -17.18
C VAL A 10 -8.39 7.91 -17.30
N GLU A 11 -9.33 8.71 -17.80
CA GLU A 11 -10.73 8.32 -17.97
C GLU A 11 -11.09 7.99 -19.41
N ASP A 12 -10.34 8.56 -20.37
CA ASP A 12 -10.46 8.35 -21.79
C ASP A 12 -9.14 8.64 -22.51
N GLU A 13 -9.17 8.73 -23.83
CA GLU A 13 -8.00 8.87 -24.69
C GLU A 13 -7.52 10.33 -24.86
N ARG A 14 -8.09 11.32 -24.15
CA ARG A 14 -7.75 12.74 -24.29
C ARG A 14 -6.27 13.05 -24.01
N ASP A 15 -5.64 12.28 -23.13
CA ASP A 15 -4.23 12.44 -22.75
C ASP A 15 -3.31 11.38 -23.39
N LEU A 16 -3.81 10.60 -24.36
CA LEU A 16 -3.07 9.47 -24.96
C LEU A 16 -1.69 9.90 -25.51
N GLY A 17 -1.61 11.06 -26.16
CA GLY A 17 -0.35 11.58 -26.68
C GLY A 17 0.70 11.83 -25.60
N ARG A 18 0.29 12.28 -24.40
CA ARG A 18 1.21 12.49 -23.27
C ARG A 18 1.67 11.17 -22.66
N LEU A 19 0.76 10.20 -22.56
CA LEU A 19 1.09 8.86 -22.06
C LEU A 19 2.08 8.14 -22.97
N LYS A 20 1.96 8.30 -24.31
CA LYS A 20 2.94 7.78 -25.28
C LYS A 20 4.34 8.32 -25.05
N VAL A 21 4.47 9.63 -24.79
CA VAL A 21 5.77 10.23 -24.48
C VAL A 21 6.40 9.58 -23.24
N TRP A 22 5.61 9.17 -22.25
CA TRP A 22 6.13 8.50 -21.05
C TRP A 22 6.66 7.11 -21.37
N ALA A 23 5.87 6.28 -22.07
CA ALA A 23 6.29 4.95 -22.50
C ALA A 23 7.58 5.03 -23.32
N GLU A 24 7.60 5.87 -24.36
CA GLU A 24 8.78 6.07 -25.21
C GLU A 24 10.01 6.55 -24.42
N THR A 25 9.81 7.41 -23.42
CA THR A 25 10.92 7.91 -22.59
C THR A 25 11.51 6.80 -21.73
N VAL A 26 10.67 5.98 -21.09
CA VAL A 26 11.12 4.88 -20.21
C VAL A 26 11.77 3.78 -21.03
N HIS A 27 11.18 3.41 -22.17
CA HIS A 27 11.71 2.39 -23.07
C HIS A 27 13.08 2.76 -23.66
N LYS A 28 13.38 4.05 -23.88
CA LYS A 28 14.74 4.51 -24.29
C LYS A 28 15.83 4.14 -23.28
N HIS A 29 15.46 3.92 -22.02
CA HIS A 29 16.37 3.50 -20.96
C HIS A 29 16.32 1.99 -20.68
N GLY A 30 15.63 1.21 -21.52
CA GLY A 30 15.58 -0.26 -21.39
C GLY A 30 14.75 -0.77 -20.21
N ALA A 31 13.91 0.08 -19.62
CA ALA A 31 13.01 -0.31 -18.54
C ALA A 31 11.58 -0.52 -19.07
N ALA A 32 10.83 -1.43 -18.44
CA ALA A 32 9.39 -1.57 -18.67
C ALA A 32 8.61 -0.52 -17.86
N LEU A 33 7.45 -0.10 -18.37
CA LEU A 33 6.57 0.89 -17.76
C LEU A 33 5.20 0.29 -17.46
N TYR A 34 4.86 0.30 -16.18
CA TYR A 34 3.56 -0.15 -15.66
C TYR A 34 2.81 1.02 -15.02
N ALA A 35 1.49 1.04 -15.17
CA ALA A 35 0.62 1.98 -14.47
C ALA A 35 -0.22 1.27 -13.40
N GLN A 36 -0.22 1.79 -12.18
CA GLN A 36 -1.13 1.31 -11.14
C GLN A 36 -2.49 2.02 -11.25
N ILE A 37 -3.55 1.26 -11.55
CA ILE A 37 -4.93 1.76 -11.63
C ILE A 37 -5.57 1.65 -10.24
N ASN A 38 -6.10 2.76 -9.74
CA ASN A 38 -6.69 2.84 -8.41
C ASN A 38 -8.01 3.62 -8.39
N HIS A 39 -8.81 3.35 -7.36
CA HIS A 39 -10.00 4.12 -7.00
C HIS A 39 -10.12 4.16 -5.47
N PRO A 40 -10.01 5.32 -4.79
CA PRO A 40 -9.95 5.37 -3.33
C PRO A 40 -11.26 4.95 -2.63
N GLY A 41 -12.39 4.99 -3.32
CA GLY A 41 -13.70 4.58 -2.79
C GLY A 41 -14.09 5.41 -1.57
N ARG A 42 -14.42 4.77 -0.43
CA ARG A 42 -14.73 5.48 0.82
C ARG A 42 -13.58 6.29 1.43
N GLN A 43 -12.33 6.08 0.99
CA GLN A 43 -11.16 6.84 1.44
C GLN A 43 -10.85 8.05 0.55
N THR A 44 -11.81 8.49 -0.28
CA THR A 44 -11.65 9.72 -1.06
C THR A 44 -11.76 10.95 -0.16
N TYR A 45 -10.77 11.85 -0.20
CA TYR A 45 -10.79 13.08 0.60
C TYR A 45 -12.06 13.89 0.37
N GLY A 46 -12.70 14.37 1.44
CA GLY A 46 -14.02 15.00 1.38
C GLY A 46 -14.10 16.29 0.56
N HIS A 47 -12.98 17.00 0.38
CA HIS A 47 -12.93 18.21 -0.45
C HIS A 47 -12.90 17.93 -1.97
N LEU A 48 -12.68 16.67 -2.37
CA LEU A 48 -12.60 16.26 -3.77
C LEU A 48 -13.96 15.84 -4.30
N THR A 49 -14.69 15.07 -3.50
CA THR A 49 -16.05 14.64 -3.85
C THR A 49 -16.96 14.73 -2.63
N PRO A 50 -18.14 15.38 -2.77
CA PRO A 50 -19.15 15.36 -1.73
C PRO A 50 -19.78 13.96 -1.56
N LYS A 51 -19.64 13.07 -2.54
CA LYS A 51 -20.31 11.76 -2.60
C LYS A 51 -19.31 10.67 -3.00
N PRO A 52 -18.40 10.25 -2.11
CA PRO A 52 -17.58 9.07 -2.36
C PRO A 52 -18.46 7.83 -2.51
N VAL A 53 -17.94 6.79 -3.15
CA VAL A 53 -18.67 5.53 -3.40
C VAL A 53 -17.94 4.35 -2.78
N ALA A 54 -18.69 3.31 -2.42
CA ALA A 54 -18.18 2.09 -1.78
C ALA A 54 -19.13 0.91 -2.06
N PRO A 55 -18.72 -0.35 -1.79
CA PRO A 55 -19.63 -1.50 -1.82
C PRO A 55 -20.80 -1.38 -0.83
N SER A 56 -20.57 -0.79 0.34
CA SER A 56 -21.60 -0.52 1.35
C SER A 56 -21.43 0.88 1.93
N ALA A 57 -22.52 1.47 2.43
CA ALA A 57 -22.54 2.83 3.01
C ALA A 57 -21.91 2.85 4.43
N ILE A 58 -20.67 2.38 4.55
CA ILE A 58 -19.93 2.26 5.81
C ILE A 58 -18.80 3.31 5.81
N PRO A 59 -18.90 4.36 6.63
CA PRO A 59 -17.88 5.40 6.72
C PRO A 59 -16.52 4.87 7.17
N VAL A 60 -15.46 5.59 6.78
CA VAL A 60 -14.12 5.42 7.36
C VAL A 60 -14.10 6.07 8.73
N SER A 61 -13.54 5.40 9.74
CA SER A 61 -13.21 6.06 11.01
C SER A 61 -12.12 7.10 10.76
N ASN A 62 -12.40 8.38 11.04
CA ASN A 62 -11.45 9.47 10.83
C ASN A 62 -10.14 9.18 11.58
N PHE A 63 -9.06 8.98 10.83
CA PHE A 63 -7.78 8.54 11.35
C PHE A 63 -6.73 9.66 11.47
N HIS A 64 -7.09 10.89 11.06
CA HIS A 64 -6.24 12.06 11.24
C HIS A 64 -7.10 13.34 11.40
N PRO A 65 -6.85 14.21 12.40
CA PRO A 65 -7.71 15.38 12.68
C PRO A 65 -7.86 16.37 11.51
N LEU A 66 -6.84 16.44 10.63
CA LEU A 66 -6.83 17.34 9.47
C LEU A 66 -7.35 16.69 8.18
N ILE A 67 -7.77 15.42 8.21
CA ILE A 67 -8.21 14.68 7.04
C ILE A 67 -9.65 14.24 7.27
N SER A 68 -10.58 14.88 6.56
CA SER A 68 -11.99 14.51 6.57
C SER A 68 -12.33 13.64 5.36
N MET A 69 -13.02 12.53 5.61
CA MET A 69 -13.66 11.69 4.61
C MET A 69 -15.17 11.93 4.66
N ASN A 70 -15.80 12.12 3.51
CA ASN A 70 -17.26 12.17 3.46
C ASN A 70 -17.85 10.75 3.58
N PRO A 71 -19.04 10.58 4.16
CA PRO A 71 -19.73 9.29 4.15
C PRO A 71 -19.95 8.77 2.71
N PRO A 72 -19.63 7.49 2.42
CA PRO A 72 -19.80 6.96 1.09
C PRO A 72 -21.26 6.57 0.80
N THR A 73 -21.63 6.63 -0.48
CA THR A 73 -22.85 6.01 -1.00
C THR A 73 -22.55 4.59 -1.47
N ALA A 74 -23.43 3.63 -1.16
CA ALA A 74 -23.32 2.27 -1.67
C ALA A 74 -23.57 2.25 -3.19
N LEU A 75 -22.68 1.60 -3.95
CA LEU A 75 -22.87 1.41 -5.39
C LEU A 75 -24.07 0.50 -5.67
N THR A 76 -24.88 0.84 -6.66
CA THR A 76 -25.87 -0.09 -7.22
C THR A 76 -25.20 -1.07 -8.19
N THR A 77 -25.80 -2.23 -8.43
CA THR A 77 -25.25 -3.23 -9.38
C THR A 77 -24.94 -2.63 -10.77
N PRO A 78 -25.78 -1.76 -11.37
CA PRO A 78 -25.43 -1.05 -12.61
C PRO A 78 -24.21 -0.13 -12.47
N GLN A 79 -24.06 0.57 -11.34
CA GLN A 79 -22.90 1.43 -11.10
C GLN A 79 -21.62 0.61 -10.87
N ILE A 80 -21.73 -0.58 -10.29
CA ILE A 80 -20.62 -1.53 -10.18
C ILE A 80 -20.13 -1.91 -11.59
N GLN A 81 -21.05 -2.29 -12.47
CA GLN A 81 -20.75 -2.61 -13.87
C GLN A 81 -20.13 -1.44 -14.64
N GLU A 82 -20.66 -0.23 -14.46
CA GLU A 82 -20.07 0.98 -15.03
C GLU A 82 -18.64 1.21 -14.51
N THR A 83 -18.41 1.00 -13.21
CA THR A 83 -17.09 1.13 -12.61
C THR A 83 -16.10 0.10 -13.16
N ILE A 84 -16.53 -1.16 -13.34
CA ILE A 84 -15.74 -2.21 -13.99
C ILE A 84 -15.36 -1.78 -15.42
N ALA A 85 -16.32 -1.27 -16.20
CA ALA A 85 -16.07 -0.78 -17.55
C ALA A 85 -15.04 0.36 -17.57
N ARG A 86 -15.03 1.23 -16.55
CA ARG A 86 -14.02 2.30 -16.42
C ARG A 86 -12.61 1.74 -16.16
N TYR A 87 -12.45 0.76 -15.27
CA TYR A 87 -11.15 0.09 -15.08
C TYR A 87 -10.64 -0.52 -16.39
N ILE A 88 -11.51 -1.23 -17.12
CA ILE A 88 -11.19 -1.84 -18.41
C ILE A 88 -10.77 -0.78 -19.43
N LYS A 89 -11.52 0.33 -19.52
CA LYS A 89 -11.21 1.42 -20.45
C LYS A 89 -9.87 2.09 -20.12
N THR A 90 -9.58 2.30 -18.84
CA THR A 90 -8.30 2.87 -18.40
C THR A 90 -7.12 1.96 -18.75
N ALA A 91 -7.23 0.64 -18.50
CA ALA A 91 -6.20 -0.32 -18.90
C ALA A 91 -5.99 -0.36 -20.42
N GLN A 92 -7.08 -0.37 -21.20
CA GLN A 92 -7.00 -0.30 -22.66
C GLN A 92 -6.29 0.98 -23.14
N THR A 93 -6.49 2.10 -22.44
CA THR A 93 -5.84 3.37 -22.77
C THR A 93 -4.34 3.32 -22.49
N PHE A 94 -3.92 2.70 -21.38
CA PHE A 94 -2.49 2.47 -21.10
C PHE A 94 -1.82 1.55 -22.12
N HIS A 95 -2.49 0.46 -22.50
CA HIS A 95 -2.02 -0.42 -23.58
C HIS A 95 -1.83 0.36 -24.89
N LYS A 96 -2.83 1.15 -25.32
CA LYS A 96 -2.73 2.01 -26.52
C LYS A 96 -1.62 3.06 -26.43
N ALA A 97 -1.24 3.45 -25.22
CA ALA A 97 -0.16 4.39 -24.97
C ALA A 97 1.23 3.74 -25.04
N GLY A 98 1.31 2.40 -25.14
CA GLY A 98 2.58 1.66 -25.17
C GLY A 98 3.11 1.27 -23.80
N PHE A 99 2.28 1.26 -22.74
CA PHE A 99 2.68 0.69 -21.46
C PHE A 99 2.78 -0.84 -21.60
N ASP A 100 3.73 -1.45 -20.90
CA ASP A 100 3.95 -2.91 -20.92
C ASP A 100 2.89 -3.66 -20.10
N GLY A 101 2.25 -2.96 -19.17
CA GLY A 101 1.19 -3.52 -18.36
C GLY A 101 0.57 -2.55 -17.37
N ILE A 102 -0.30 -3.08 -16.54
CA ILE A 102 -0.94 -2.37 -15.43
C ILE A 102 -0.83 -3.16 -14.14
N GLU A 103 -1.03 -2.47 -13.02
CA GLU A 103 -1.29 -3.09 -11.74
C GLU A 103 -2.65 -2.62 -11.20
N LEU A 104 -3.52 -3.56 -10.83
CA LEU A 104 -4.78 -3.24 -10.15
C LEU A 104 -4.54 -3.05 -8.66
N HIS A 105 -4.92 -1.90 -8.13
CA HIS A 105 -4.76 -1.61 -6.71
C HIS A 105 -5.90 -2.24 -5.86
N ALA A 106 -5.70 -3.50 -5.45
CA ALA A 106 -6.59 -4.28 -4.59
C ALA A 106 -6.15 -4.33 -3.12
N ALA A 107 -5.55 -3.23 -2.65
CA ALA A 107 -4.91 -3.12 -1.34
C ALA A 107 -5.28 -1.80 -0.65
N HIS A 108 -4.73 -1.57 0.54
CA HIS A 108 -4.79 -0.32 1.29
C HIS A 108 -6.20 0.17 1.69
N GLY A 109 -7.24 -0.64 1.50
CA GLY A 109 -8.62 -0.24 1.75
C GLY A 109 -9.20 0.64 0.65
N TYR A 110 -8.64 0.59 -0.57
CA TYR A 110 -9.23 1.21 -1.76
C TYR A 110 -10.36 0.36 -2.33
N LEU A 111 -11.07 0.83 -3.35
CA LEU A 111 -12.37 0.28 -3.75
C LEU A 111 -12.35 -1.23 -3.98
N ILE A 112 -11.37 -1.78 -4.70
CA ILE A 112 -11.27 -3.23 -4.90
C ILE A 112 -11.06 -3.96 -3.56
N SER A 113 -10.15 -3.47 -2.71
CA SER A 113 -9.94 -3.99 -1.35
C SER A 113 -11.22 -3.86 -0.49
N GLN A 114 -12.03 -2.81 -0.68
CA GLN A 114 -13.30 -2.65 0.01
C GLN A 114 -14.31 -3.72 -0.39
N PHE A 115 -14.37 -4.10 -1.68
CA PHE A 115 -15.20 -5.22 -2.14
C PHE A 115 -14.72 -6.55 -1.56
N LEU A 116 -13.40 -6.76 -1.54
CA LEU A 116 -12.80 -7.96 -0.98
C LEU A 116 -12.99 -8.08 0.52
N ASN A 117 -13.16 -7.00 1.29
CA ASN A 117 -13.19 -7.09 2.75
C ASN A 117 -14.63 -7.21 3.30
N PRO A 118 -14.96 -8.24 4.09
CA PRO A 118 -16.32 -8.45 4.61
C PRO A 118 -16.74 -7.37 5.63
N ARG A 119 -15.80 -6.62 6.22
CA ARG A 119 -16.12 -5.52 7.13
C ARG A 119 -16.57 -4.25 6.41
N THR A 120 -16.21 -4.11 5.13
CA THR A 120 -16.56 -2.94 4.31
C THR A 120 -17.58 -3.27 3.23
N ASN A 121 -17.72 -4.54 2.89
CA ASN A 121 -18.71 -5.07 1.97
C ASN A 121 -19.70 -5.97 2.73
N GLN A 122 -20.84 -5.38 3.11
CA GLN A 122 -21.94 -6.03 3.81
C GLN A 122 -23.14 -6.26 2.88
N ARG A 123 -22.90 -6.34 1.55
CA ARG A 123 -23.96 -6.58 0.58
C ARG A 123 -24.49 -8.01 0.71
N THR A 124 -25.80 -8.15 0.65
CA THR A 124 -26.54 -9.43 0.71
C THR A 124 -27.58 -9.55 -0.39
N GLU A 125 -27.89 -8.45 -1.05
CA GLU A 125 -28.94 -8.27 -2.03
C GLU A 125 -28.50 -8.64 -3.47
N ASP A 126 -27.21 -8.81 -3.71
CA ASP A 126 -26.66 -9.09 -5.04
C ASP A 126 -25.39 -9.96 -5.04
N GLN A 127 -24.86 -10.23 -6.24
CA GLN A 127 -23.73 -11.13 -6.47
C GLN A 127 -22.36 -10.57 -6.08
N TYR A 128 -22.28 -9.36 -5.49
CA TYR A 128 -21.02 -8.69 -5.15
C TYR A 128 -20.69 -8.71 -3.65
N GLY A 129 -21.46 -9.40 -2.80
CA GLY A 129 -21.18 -9.55 -1.38
C GLY A 129 -21.53 -10.93 -0.79
N GLY A 130 -21.28 -11.08 0.51
CA GLY A 130 -21.40 -12.36 1.21
C GLY A 130 -20.15 -13.23 1.06
N SER A 131 -20.25 -14.31 0.27
CA SER A 131 -19.16 -15.27 0.10
C SER A 131 -17.89 -14.63 -0.47
N LEU A 132 -16.74 -15.29 -0.28
CA LEU A 132 -15.46 -14.83 -0.83
C LEU A 132 -15.52 -14.68 -2.35
N GLU A 133 -16.16 -15.62 -3.05
CA GLU A 133 -16.32 -15.62 -4.50
C GLU A 133 -17.12 -14.40 -4.98
N ASN A 134 -18.20 -14.06 -4.27
CA ASN A 134 -18.99 -12.87 -4.59
C ASN A 134 -18.24 -11.57 -4.29
N ARG A 135 -17.51 -11.50 -3.17
CA ARG A 135 -16.66 -10.35 -2.84
C ARG A 135 -15.52 -10.17 -3.86
N ALA A 136 -14.91 -11.26 -4.32
CA ALA A 136 -13.86 -11.26 -5.33
C ALA A 136 -14.38 -10.97 -6.74
N ARG A 137 -15.68 -11.16 -7.00
CA ARG A 137 -16.30 -11.01 -8.32
C ARG A 137 -15.99 -9.66 -8.98
N PHE A 138 -15.99 -8.57 -8.21
CA PHE A 138 -15.64 -7.24 -8.72
C PHE A 138 -14.23 -7.21 -9.35
N LEU A 139 -13.24 -7.79 -8.67
CA LEU A 139 -11.86 -7.88 -9.18
C LEU A 139 -11.75 -8.86 -10.35
N VAL A 140 -12.40 -10.02 -10.25
CA VAL A 140 -12.41 -11.05 -11.29
C VAL A 140 -12.95 -10.47 -12.61
N GLU A 141 -14.11 -9.81 -12.59
CA GLU A 141 -14.72 -9.23 -13.78
C GLU A 141 -13.86 -8.12 -14.41
N ILE A 142 -13.12 -7.35 -13.60
CA ILE A 142 -12.14 -6.37 -14.09
C ILE A 142 -11.01 -7.09 -14.84
N VAL A 143 -10.38 -8.09 -14.22
CA VAL A 143 -9.25 -8.82 -14.82
C VAL A 143 -9.66 -9.49 -16.13
N GLU A 144 -10.78 -10.23 -16.12
CA GLU A 144 -11.31 -10.86 -17.33
C GLU A 144 -11.65 -9.83 -18.41
N GLY A 145 -12.22 -8.71 -18.02
CA GLY A 145 -12.56 -7.61 -18.92
C GLY A 145 -11.34 -6.99 -19.59
N ILE A 146 -10.25 -6.78 -18.84
CA ILE A 146 -8.98 -6.27 -19.38
C ILE A 146 -8.40 -7.29 -20.37
N LYS A 147 -8.33 -8.57 -19.99
CA LYS A 147 -7.81 -9.64 -20.86
C LYS A 147 -8.57 -9.79 -22.18
N ARG A 148 -9.86 -9.48 -22.20
CA ARG A 148 -10.66 -9.49 -23.45
C ARG A 148 -10.31 -8.34 -24.41
N VAL A 149 -9.75 -7.23 -23.92
CA VAL A 149 -9.53 -6.02 -24.72
C VAL A 149 -8.05 -5.66 -24.93
N THR A 150 -7.13 -6.40 -24.31
CA THR A 150 -5.67 -6.25 -24.46
C THR A 150 -5.04 -7.56 -24.94
N PRO A 151 -3.92 -7.51 -25.69
CA PRO A 151 -3.19 -8.71 -26.10
C PRO A 151 -2.58 -9.43 -24.89
N SER A 152 -2.21 -10.69 -25.05
CA SER A 152 -1.62 -11.54 -24.00
C SER A 152 -0.29 -11.01 -23.46
N GLU A 153 0.43 -10.24 -24.26
CA GLU A 153 1.70 -9.63 -23.94
C GLU A 153 1.54 -8.42 -23.00
N PHE A 154 0.34 -7.86 -22.92
CA PHE A 154 0.06 -6.76 -21.99
C PHE A 154 -0.15 -7.30 -20.59
N SER A 155 0.82 -7.04 -19.72
CA SER A 155 0.89 -7.68 -18.41
C SER A 155 -0.09 -7.08 -17.41
N ILE A 156 -0.71 -7.93 -16.60
CA ILE A 156 -1.65 -7.57 -15.55
C ILE A 156 -1.10 -8.02 -14.21
N GLY A 157 -0.80 -7.06 -13.34
CA GLY A 157 -0.49 -7.27 -11.94
C GLY A 157 -1.66 -6.94 -11.02
N VAL A 158 -1.63 -7.48 -9.80
CA VAL A 158 -2.57 -7.12 -8.74
C VAL A 158 -1.83 -6.89 -7.43
N LYS A 159 -2.08 -5.74 -6.79
CA LYS A 159 -1.55 -5.46 -5.45
C LYS A 159 -2.56 -5.87 -4.38
N LEU A 160 -2.19 -6.82 -3.51
CA LEU A 160 -3.04 -7.34 -2.44
C LEU A 160 -2.51 -6.95 -1.05
N ASN A 161 -3.42 -6.85 -0.08
CA ASN A 161 -3.05 -6.71 1.31
C ASN A 161 -2.59 -8.06 1.87
N SER A 162 -1.53 -8.05 2.67
CA SER A 162 -1.03 -9.21 3.41
C SER A 162 -2.05 -9.67 4.45
N CYS A 163 -2.68 -8.73 5.14
CA CYS A 163 -3.76 -8.96 6.07
C CYS A 163 -4.59 -7.69 6.20
N ASP A 164 -5.91 -7.83 6.20
CA ASP A 164 -6.79 -6.69 6.39
C ASP A 164 -7.07 -6.41 7.88
N PHE A 165 -6.85 -7.38 8.76
CA PHE A 165 -7.29 -7.31 10.16
C PHE A 165 -6.30 -6.57 11.06
N GLY A 166 -6.50 -5.25 11.20
CA GLY A 166 -6.09 -4.52 12.40
C GLY A 166 -6.82 -5.06 13.64
N ARG A 167 -6.07 -5.36 14.69
CA ARG A 167 -6.55 -5.78 16.02
C ARG A 167 -7.72 -4.91 16.50
N ARG A 168 -8.90 -5.50 16.71
CA ARG A 168 -9.89 -4.95 17.64
C ARG A 168 -10.00 -5.89 18.84
N ARG A 169 -9.24 -5.61 19.91
CA ARG A 169 -9.62 -5.90 21.31
C ARG A 169 -8.61 -5.31 22.31
N GLN A 170 -8.96 -4.15 22.86
CA GLN A 170 -8.67 -3.71 24.23
C GLN A 170 -9.29 -2.31 24.43
N GLN A 171 -10.62 -2.21 24.37
CA GLN A 171 -11.29 -1.02 24.93
C GLN A 171 -12.70 -1.33 25.44
N GLU A 172 -13.36 -2.37 24.93
CA GLU A 172 -14.71 -2.75 25.39
C GLU A 172 -14.73 -3.67 26.64
N SER A 173 -13.59 -3.94 27.30
CA SER A 173 -13.59 -4.73 28.55
C SER A 173 -13.30 -3.94 29.83
N ASN A 174 -13.12 -2.61 29.75
CA ASN A 174 -12.80 -1.80 30.94
C ASN A 174 -13.92 -0.85 31.39
N GLU A 175 -15.09 -0.82 30.73
CA GLU A 175 -16.24 -0.03 31.19
C GLU A 175 -17.36 -0.87 31.85
N ALA A 176 -17.15 -2.17 32.07
CA ALA A 176 -18.11 -3.04 32.76
C ALA A 176 -17.67 -3.53 34.15
N VAL A 177 -16.67 -2.90 34.79
CA VAL A 177 -16.31 -3.19 36.20
C VAL A 177 -16.29 -1.89 37.00
N ALA A 178 -17.48 -1.33 37.18
CA ALA A 178 -17.71 -0.30 38.19
C ALA A 178 -19.08 -0.46 38.87
N VAL A 179 -19.57 -1.68 39.10
CA VAL A 179 -20.61 -1.96 40.11
C VAL A 179 -20.49 -3.41 40.60
N GLY A 180 -20.32 -3.61 41.91
CA GLY A 180 -20.65 -4.88 42.60
C GLY A 180 -19.47 -5.80 42.92
N GLY A 181 -19.27 -6.06 44.22
CA GLY A 181 -18.14 -6.83 44.75
C GLY A 181 -18.37 -8.35 44.91
N GLY A 182 -17.31 -9.02 45.36
CA GLY A 182 -17.35 -10.29 46.08
C GLY A 182 -17.01 -11.56 45.29
N GLY A 183 -15.80 -12.08 45.52
CA GLY A 183 -15.50 -13.52 45.71
C GLY A 183 -15.48 -14.47 44.49
N GLY A 184 -14.48 -15.36 44.49
CA GLY A 184 -14.57 -16.67 43.82
C GLY A 184 -13.66 -16.85 42.60
N GLY A 185 -12.83 -17.91 42.62
CA GLY A 185 -11.83 -18.21 41.61
C GLY A 185 -12.35 -18.80 40.29
N GLY A 186 -11.44 -18.92 39.34
CA GLY A 186 -11.65 -19.53 38.03
C GLY A 186 -10.63 -18.98 37.04
N GLY A 187 -9.55 -19.74 36.81
CA GLY A 187 -8.62 -19.43 35.72
C GLY A 187 -9.18 -19.95 34.42
N GLU A 188 -9.33 -19.08 33.40
CA GLU A 188 -9.66 -19.52 32.04
C GLU A 188 -8.94 -18.68 30.97
N ASN A 189 -8.57 -19.42 29.91
CA ASN A 189 -7.85 -19.04 28.70
C ASN A 189 -8.35 -17.75 28.04
N LYS A 190 -7.45 -16.78 27.80
CA LYS A 190 -7.69 -15.57 26.97
C LYS A 190 -6.70 -15.43 25.80
N GLY A 191 -6.24 -16.55 25.23
CA GLY A 191 -5.14 -16.59 24.25
C GLY A 191 -5.48 -17.02 22.82
N GLU A 192 -6.65 -17.61 22.54
CA GLU A 192 -6.90 -18.32 21.27
C GLU A 192 -7.61 -17.46 20.19
N GLU A 193 -8.69 -16.75 20.52
CA GLU A 193 -9.55 -16.07 19.52
C GLU A 193 -8.87 -14.99 18.64
N GLY A 194 -7.70 -14.48 19.03
CA GLY A 194 -6.97 -13.47 18.26
C GLY A 194 -6.05 -14.03 17.18
N LYS A 195 -5.69 -15.32 17.27
CA LYS A 195 -4.90 -16.01 16.24
C LYS A 195 -5.79 -16.47 15.09
N ASP A 196 -6.97 -17.01 15.42
CA ASP A 196 -7.88 -17.64 14.46
C ASP A 196 -8.33 -16.65 13.37
N VAL A 197 -8.68 -15.42 13.75
CA VAL A 197 -9.10 -14.37 12.80
C VAL A 197 -7.98 -13.94 11.85
N VAL A 198 -6.72 -13.92 12.31
CA VAL A 198 -5.57 -13.56 11.46
C VAL A 198 -5.29 -14.66 10.43
N ASP A 199 -5.47 -15.92 10.82
CA ASP A 199 -5.28 -17.06 9.93
C ASP A 199 -6.36 -17.11 8.84
N GLU A 200 -7.63 -16.83 9.18
CA GLU A 200 -8.72 -16.74 8.21
C GLU A 200 -8.49 -15.66 7.13
N SER A 201 -7.97 -14.47 7.50
CA SER A 201 -7.65 -13.41 6.53
C SER A 201 -6.67 -13.89 5.48
N LEU A 202 -5.69 -14.63 5.96
CA LEU A 202 -4.55 -15.06 5.19
C LEU A 202 -4.96 -16.18 4.25
N GLU A 203 -5.79 -17.10 4.72
CA GLU A 203 -6.43 -18.09 3.87
C GLU A 203 -7.27 -17.46 2.76
N GLU A 204 -8.07 -16.43 3.06
CA GLU A 204 -8.83 -15.72 2.01
C GLU A 204 -7.91 -15.03 1.00
N ALA A 205 -6.84 -14.37 1.46
CA ALA A 205 -5.86 -13.75 0.58
C ALA A 205 -5.17 -14.77 -0.35
N VAL A 206 -4.83 -15.95 0.16
CA VAL A 206 -4.27 -17.06 -0.63
C VAL A 206 -5.30 -17.57 -1.65
N LYS A 207 -6.57 -17.77 -1.24
CA LYS A 207 -7.64 -18.19 -2.16
C LYS A 207 -7.84 -17.19 -3.29
N VAL A 208 -7.85 -15.88 -2.98
CA VAL A 208 -7.92 -14.83 -4.00
C VAL A 208 -6.71 -14.85 -4.92
N ALA A 209 -5.49 -15.03 -4.39
CA ALA A 209 -4.29 -15.15 -5.21
C ALA A 209 -4.36 -16.33 -6.19
N VAL A 210 -4.84 -17.50 -5.75
CA VAL A 210 -5.05 -18.68 -6.60
C VAL A 210 -6.14 -18.44 -7.66
N MET A 211 -7.23 -17.74 -7.31
CA MET A 211 -8.25 -17.34 -8.30
C MET A 211 -7.63 -16.45 -9.39
N LEU A 212 -6.80 -15.48 -9.00
CA LEU A 212 -6.12 -14.57 -9.93
C LEU A 212 -5.11 -15.31 -10.83
N GLU A 213 -4.37 -16.28 -10.31
CA GLU A 213 -3.52 -17.17 -11.12
C GLU A 213 -4.34 -17.96 -12.14
N GLY A 214 -5.51 -18.48 -11.74
CA GLY A 214 -6.43 -19.17 -12.65
C GLY A 214 -6.94 -18.29 -13.80
N LEU A 215 -6.99 -16.97 -13.60
CA LEU A 215 -7.29 -15.99 -14.65
C LEU A 215 -6.04 -15.61 -15.47
N GLY A 216 -4.86 -16.04 -15.06
CA GLY A 216 -3.56 -15.74 -15.65
C GLY A 216 -3.05 -14.33 -15.35
N VAL A 217 -3.25 -13.83 -14.12
CA VAL A 217 -2.54 -12.63 -13.63
C VAL A 217 -1.04 -12.92 -13.59
N ASP A 218 -0.22 -12.00 -14.11
CA ASP A 218 1.21 -12.23 -14.31
C ASP A 218 2.00 -12.06 -13.02
N PHE A 219 1.61 -11.10 -12.17
CA PHE A 219 2.24 -10.89 -10.88
C PHE A 219 1.28 -10.40 -9.79
N ILE A 220 1.60 -10.75 -8.54
CA ILE A 220 0.92 -10.28 -7.34
C ILE A 220 1.92 -9.53 -6.47
N GLU A 221 1.65 -8.26 -6.22
CA GLU A 221 2.41 -7.46 -5.26
C GLU A 221 1.77 -7.54 -3.88
N ILE A 222 2.56 -7.92 -2.88
CA ILE A 222 2.11 -8.05 -1.50
C ILE A 222 2.44 -6.76 -0.74
N SER A 223 1.41 -6.15 -0.16
CA SER A 223 1.51 -4.94 0.65
C SER A 223 1.12 -5.14 2.10
N GLY A 224 1.68 -4.32 2.99
CA GLY A 224 1.60 -4.50 4.43
C GLY A 224 0.30 -4.13 5.16
N GLY A 225 -0.86 -4.21 4.49
CA GLY A 225 -2.19 -3.99 5.08
C GLY A 225 -2.78 -2.59 4.84
N SER A 226 -3.94 -2.30 5.44
CA SER A 226 -4.72 -1.08 5.15
C SER A 226 -4.17 0.22 5.77
N TYR A 227 -4.35 1.37 5.09
CA TYR A 227 -4.02 2.69 5.66
C TYR A 227 -4.81 2.98 6.95
N GLU A 228 -6.03 2.47 7.04
CA GLU A 228 -6.87 2.56 8.24
C GLU A 228 -6.24 1.86 9.44
N SER A 229 -5.68 0.66 9.24
CA SER A 229 -4.99 -0.10 10.31
C SER A 229 -3.65 0.55 10.69
N PHE A 230 -2.95 1.14 9.71
CA PHE A 230 -1.72 1.88 9.94
C PHE A 230 -1.95 3.17 10.76
N ALA A 231 -3.02 3.91 10.45
CA ALA A 231 -3.32 5.18 11.10
C ALA A 231 -4.03 5.03 12.46
N ALA A 232 -4.85 3.98 12.65
CA ALA A 232 -5.41 3.65 13.96
C ALA A 232 -4.31 3.33 14.99
N GLY A 233 -3.25 2.60 14.59
CA GLY A 233 -2.09 2.35 15.46
C GLY A 233 -1.30 3.60 15.85
N LEU A 234 -1.44 4.69 15.09
CA LEU A 234 -0.82 5.98 15.36
C LEU A 234 -1.63 6.83 16.37
N LEU A 235 -2.96 6.72 16.33
CA LEU A 235 -3.88 7.42 17.23
C LEU A 235 -3.97 6.79 18.63
N ASP A 236 -3.76 5.48 18.77
CA ASP A 236 -3.77 4.76 20.05
C ASP A 236 -2.58 5.05 20.97
N GLY A 237 -1.78 6.10 20.69
CA GLY A 237 -0.59 6.45 21.48
C GLY A 237 0.54 5.41 21.45
N LYS A 238 0.41 4.35 20.64
CA LYS A 238 1.42 3.28 20.51
C LYS A 238 2.63 3.67 19.67
N GLY A 239 2.60 4.86 19.06
CA GLY A 239 3.63 5.38 18.18
C GLY A 239 3.86 4.50 16.95
N VAL A 240 4.58 5.03 15.96
CA VAL A 240 5.14 4.17 14.91
C VAL A 240 6.07 3.16 15.57
N PRO A 241 5.98 1.85 15.31
CA PRO A 241 7.02 0.95 15.75
C PRO A 241 8.33 1.36 15.07
N ASP A 242 9.31 1.80 15.87
CA ASP A 242 10.62 2.27 15.44
C ASP A 242 11.15 1.51 14.23
N SER A 243 11.67 2.25 13.24
CA SER A 243 12.73 1.74 12.38
C SER A 243 13.95 1.43 13.26
N PRO A 244 14.64 0.31 13.01
CA PRO A 244 15.54 -0.35 13.96
C PRO A 244 16.70 0.58 14.33
N GLY A 245 16.80 0.92 15.61
CA GLY A 245 17.98 1.57 16.16
C GLY A 245 19.08 0.53 16.41
N ASP A 246 20.31 0.89 16.06
CA ASP A 246 21.49 0.41 16.76
C ASP A 246 22.00 1.56 17.64
N LYS A 247 22.14 1.33 18.95
CA LYS A 247 22.64 2.33 19.91
C LYS A 247 24.15 2.15 20.03
N ARG A 248 24.96 2.93 19.30
CA ARG A 248 26.39 3.05 19.65
C ARG A 248 26.56 4.07 20.78
N SER A 249 26.80 3.52 21.98
CA SER A 249 27.38 4.23 23.13
C SER A 249 28.79 4.77 22.76
N LYS A 250 29.08 6.00 23.19
CA LYS A 250 30.39 6.66 23.03
C LYS A 250 31.28 6.33 24.23
N THR A 251 32.28 5.47 24.06
CA THR A 251 33.66 5.60 24.61
C THR A 251 34.56 4.48 24.09
N PRO A 252 35.89 4.70 23.89
CA PRO A 252 36.78 3.72 23.30
C PRO A 252 37.46 2.88 24.37
N THR A 253 37.26 1.56 24.35
CA THR A 253 38.17 0.62 25.00
C THR A 253 38.42 -0.57 24.08
N ALA A 254 39.69 -0.97 24.02
CA ALA A 254 40.19 -1.98 23.11
C ALA A 254 39.74 -3.40 23.48
N SER A 255 39.76 -4.25 22.45
CA SER A 255 39.77 -5.72 22.45
C SER A 255 38.45 -6.46 22.22
N THR A 256 38.54 -7.39 21.26
CA THR A 256 37.64 -8.50 20.87
C THR A 256 36.35 -8.18 20.11
N SER A 257 36.30 -8.66 18.86
CA SER A 257 35.17 -8.64 17.92
C SER A 257 33.96 -9.45 18.42
N PRO A 258 32.73 -8.97 18.16
CA PRO A 258 31.76 -9.81 17.43
C PRO A 258 30.94 -9.06 16.35
N ALA A 259 30.25 -9.85 15.51
CA ALA A 259 29.55 -9.53 14.26
C ALA A 259 28.43 -8.44 14.34
N PRO A 260 28.04 -7.80 13.22
CA PRO A 260 27.14 -6.64 13.23
C PRO A 260 25.67 -7.04 13.36
N GLY A 261 25.02 -6.53 14.41
CA GLY A 261 23.63 -6.77 14.75
C GLY A 261 22.63 -5.92 13.96
N THR A 262 21.65 -6.57 13.36
CA THR A 262 20.37 -5.97 12.92
C THR A 262 19.42 -5.94 14.12
N SER A 263 18.79 -4.79 14.41
CA SER A 263 17.92 -4.70 15.59
C SER A 263 16.69 -5.61 15.48
N THR A 264 16.33 -6.24 16.59
CA THR A 264 15.28 -7.27 16.74
C THR A 264 13.85 -6.83 16.37
N ARG A 265 13.59 -5.53 16.27
CA ARG A 265 12.31 -4.96 15.77
C ARG A 265 12.26 -4.91 14.24
N THR A 266 13.44 -4.81 13.63
CA THR A 266 13.85 -5.04 12.23
C THR A 266 13.23 -6.26 11.59
N GLN A 267 13.88 -7.34 12.02
CA GLN A 267 13.57 -8.71 11.73
C GLN A 267 12.12 -9.04 12.01
N LYS A 268 11.48 -8.50 13.06
CA LYS A 268 10.08 -8.83 13.36
C LYS A 268 9.06 -8.28 12.36
N ARG A 269 9.26 -7.10 11.75
CA ARG A 269 8.35 -6.56 10.72
C ARG A 269 8.64 -7.13 9.34
N GLU A 270 9.92 -7.28 9.01
CA GLU A 270 10.35 -7.97 7.80
C GLU A 270 9.86 -9.43 7.82
N ALA A 271 10.02 -10.13 8.94
CA ALA A 271 9.48 -11.48 9.12
C ALA A 271 7.95 -11.55 9.07
N HIS A 272 7.24 -10.51 9.51
CA HIS A 272 5.78 -10.50 9.41
C HIS A 272 5.35 -10.55 7.94
N PHE A 273 5.83 -9.63 7.09
CA PHE A 273 5.48 -9.64 5.65
C PHE A 273 6.05 -10.84 4.91
N ALA A 274 7.22 -11.31 5.33
CA ALA A 274 7.84 -12.48 4.76
C ALA A 274 6.89 -13.70 4.89
N VAL A 275 6.34 -13.98 6.07
CA VAL A 275 5.43 -15.14 6.27
C VAL A 275 4.20 -15.10 5.33
N PHE A 276 3.66 -13.91 5.05
CA PHE A 276 2.56 -13.76 4.09
C PHE A 276 3.02 -14.04 2.65
N ALA A 277 4.14 -13.42 2.27
CA ALA A 277 4.72 -13.62 0.95
C ALA A 277 5.10 -15.08 0.69
N GLU A 278 5.53 -15.78 1.73
CA GLU A 278 5.83 -17.20 1.68
C GLU A 278 4.59 -18.04 1.38
N ARG A 279 3.52 -17.87 2.15
CA ARG A 279 2.28 -18.65 1.97
C ARG A 279 1.65 -18.41 0.61
N ILE A 280 1.61 -17.15 0.16
CA ILE A 280 1.11 -16.82 -1.18
C ILE A 280 2.03 -17.42 -2.25
N SER A 281 3.35 -17.24 -2.14
CA SER A 281 4.32 -17.80 -3.10
C SER A 281 4.23 -19.32 -3.22
N ARG A 282 4.12 -20.05 -2.10
CA ARG A 282 3.95 -21.51 -2.10
C ARG A 282 2.65 -21.99 -2.75
N ALA A 283 1.62 -21.15 -2.77
CA ALA A 283 0.32 -21.50 -3.37
C ALA A 283 0.28 -21.25 -4.89
N LEU A 284 1.18 -20.41 -5.41
CA LEU A 284 1.24 -20.02 -6.81
C LEU A 284 2.26 -20.87 -7.58
N LYS A 285 2.02 -21.05 -8.88
CA LYS A 285 2.84 -21.88 -9.78
C LYS A 285 3.46 -21.08 -10.91
N THR A 286 2.70 -20.14 -11.45
CA THR A 286 3.05 -19.36 -12.65
C THR A 286 3.06 -17.87 -12.37
N THR A 287 2.17 -17.39 -11.49
CA THR A 287 2.10 -15.97 -11.14
C THR A 287 3.29 -15.56 -10.28
N LYS A 288 3.93 -14.46 -10.66
CA LYS A 288 5.12 -13.93 -9.98
C LYS A 288 4.75 -13.19 -8.69
N VAL A 289 5.56 -13.33 -7.66
CA VAL A 289 5.35 -12.65 -6.38
C VAL A 289 6.30 -11.48 -6.23
N VAL A 290 5.74 -10.30 -5.97
CA VAL A 290 6.48 -9.07 -5.68
C VAL A 290 6.28 -8.71 -4.22
N LEU A 291 7.35 -8.35 -3.53
CA LEU A 291 7.25 -7.79 -2.17
C LEU A 291 7.82 -6.38 -2.14
N THR A 292 7.02 -5.44 -1.67
CA THR A 292 7.41 -4.03 -1.56
C THR A 292 7.40 -3.57 -0.12
N GLY A 293 8.52 -2.97 0.29
CA GLY A 293 8.67 -2.31 1.59
C GLY A 293 9.63 -3.04 2.51
N GLY A 294 10.41 -2.26 3.27
CA GLY A 294 11.43 -2.77 4.20
C GLY A 294 12.82 -2.97 3.57
N PHE A 295 12.90 -3.15 2.25
CA PHE A 295 14.19 -3.34 1.57
C PHE A 295 15.06 -2.08 1.55
N VAL A 296 16.17 -2.14 2.30
CA VAL A 296 17.18 -1.07 2.38
C VAL A 296 18.57 -1.58 1.97
N THR A 297 18.89 -2.86 2.18
CA THR A 297 20.22 -3.42 1.92
C THR A 297 20.20 -4.44 0.79
N ALA A 298 21.30 -4.50 0.02
CA ALA A 298 21.49 -5.48 -1.04
C ALA A 298 21.40 -6.92 -0.51
N ALA A 299 21.94 -7.17 0.70
CA ALA A 299 21.87 -8.48 1.34
C ALA A 299 20.43 -8.93 1.62
N ALA A 300 19.58 -8.04 2.14
CA ALA A 300 18.17 -8.38 2.40
C ALA A 300 17.41 -8.65 1.10
N MET A 301 17.66 -7.84 0.05
CA MET A 301 17.07 -8.07 -1.26
C MET A 301 17.49 -9.42 -1.86
N ALA A 302 18.80 -9.71 -1.84
CA ALA A 302 19.34 -10.96 -2.37
C ALA A 302 18.87 -12.20 -1.60
N GLU A 303 18.69 -12.08 -0.28
CA GLU A 303 18.15 -13.14 0.56
C GLU A 303 16.71 -13.49 0.18
N SER A 304 15.84 -12.48 0.04
CA SER A 304 14.43 -12.71 -0.33
C SER A 304 14.24 -13.23 -1.76
N LEU A 305 15.16 -12.92 -2.67
CA LEU A 305 15.13 -13.44 -4.05
C LEU A 305 15.67 -14.88 -4.15
N ARG A 306 16.33 -15.40 -3.11
CA ARG A 306 16.94 -16.73 -3.19
C ARG A 306 15.84 -17.80 -3.32
N PRO A 307 15.98 -18.75 -4.26
CA PRO A 307 15.13 -19.93 -4.28
C PRO A 307 15.27 -20.73 -2.98
N PRO A 308 14.22 -21.43 -2.53
CA PRO A 308 14.31 -22.33 -1.38
C PRO A 308 15.40 -23.37 -1.62
N SER A 309 16.33 -23.52 -0.68
CA SER A 309 17.43 -24.47 -0.77
C SER A 309 17.01 -25.92 -0.47
N SER A 310 15.84 -26.11 0.16
CA SER A 310 15.21 -27.40 0.42
C SER A 310 13.69 -27.25 0.66
N ASN A 311 12.95 -28.36 0.69
CA ASN A 311 11.52 -28.35 1.03
C ASN A 311 11.22 -27.86 2.47
N ASN A 312 12.23 -27.86 3.34
CA ASN A 312 12.14 -27.38 4.74
C ASN A 312 12.86 -26.03 4.92
N ASP A 313 13.15 -25.31 3.84
CA ASP A 313 13.64 -23.95 3.94
C ASP A 313 12.45 -23.03 4.29
N ASP A 314 12.51 -22.44 5.47
CA ASP A 314 11.56 -21.43 5.97
C ASP A 314 11.77 -20.06 5.29
N GLY A 315 12.66 -20.00 4.28
CA GLY A 315 12.94 -18.82 3.47
C GLY A 315 11.76 -18.41 2.59
N VAL A 316 11.59 -17.09 2.49
CA VAL A 316 10.50 -16.47 1.72
C VAL A 316 10.99 -16.19 0.33
N HIS A 317 10.52 -16.99 -0.64
CA HIS A 317 10.87 -16.82 -2.04
C HIS A 317 9.91 -15.83 -2.72
N ILE A 318 10.47 -14.70 -3.18
CA ILE A 318 9.78 -13.75 -4.06
C ILE A 318 10.52 -13.67 -5.39
N ASP A 319 9.79 -13.34 -6.46
CA ASP A 319 10.36 -13.16 -7.79
C ASP A 319 10.92 -11.75 -8.00
N MET A 320 10.36 -10.75 -7.31
CA MET A 320 10.74 -9.34 -7.48
C MET A 320 10.70 -8.54 -6.18
N VAL A 321 11.65 -7.62 -6.04
CA VAL A 321 11.71 -6.64 -4.95
C VAL A 321 11.18 -5.30 -5.40
N GLY A 322 10.20 -4.76 -4.69
CA GLY A 322 9.71 -3.41 -4.90
C GLY A 322 10.43 -2.38 -4.01
N LEU A 323 10.87 -1.28 -4.63
CA LEU A 323 11.50 -0.14 -3.96
C LEU A 323 10.60 1.09 -4.07
N GLY A 324 10.39 1.77 -2.94
CA GLY A 324 9.55 2.97 -2.87
C GLY A 324 10.33 4.17 -2.35
N ARG A 325 10.32 4.37 -1.02
CA ARG A 325 10.92 5.56 -0.38
C ARG A 325 12.41 5.75 -0.67
N THR A 326 13.16 4.66 -0.79
CA THR A 326 14.61 4.69 -1.07
C THR A 326 14.91 5.31 -2.44
N VAL A 327 14.17 4.92 -3.49
CA VAL A 327 14.39 5.45 -4.85
C VAL A 327 13.91 6.89 -5.04
N CYS A 328 13.02 7.37 -4.17
CA CYS A 328 12.70 8.80 -4.11
C CYS A 328 13.89 9.65 -3.64
N GLN A 329 14.87 9.06 -2.97
CA GLN A 329 16.05 9.75 -2.45
C GLN A 329 17.29 9.43 -3.30
N GLU A 330 17.39 8.18 -3.75
CA GLU A 330 18.48 7.66 -4.56
C GLU A 330 17.90 6.95 -5.79
N PRO A 331 17.54 7.69 -6.86
CA PRO A 331 16.94 7.11 -8.06
C PRO A 331 17.85 6.08 -8.74
N ASP A 332 19.18 6.27 -8.63
CA ASP A 332 20.19 5.37 -9.18
C ASP A 332 20.57 4.20 -8.24
N LEU A 333 19.92 4.08 -7.08
CA LEU A 333 20.20 3.01 -6.11
C LEU A 333 20.20 1.60 -6.74
N PRO A 334 19.25 1.23 -7.63
CA PRO A 334 19.30 -0.08 -8.28
C PRO A 334 20.61 -0.32 -9.03
N ASN A 335 21.09 0.68 -9.78
CA ASN A 335 22.35 0.59 -10.53
C ASN A 335 23.56 0.47 -9.58
N PHE A 336 23.56 1.22 -8.48
CA PHE A 336 24.64 1.14 -7.49
C PHE A 336 24.67 -0.20 -6.74
N ILE A 337 23.51 -0.78 -6.44
CA ILE A 337 23.42 -2.12 -5.83
C ILE A 337 23.90 -3.18 -6.82
N LEU A 338 23.41 -3.15 -8.07
CA LEU A 338 23.74 -4.16 -9.09
C LEU A 338 25.23 -4.13 -9.49
N SER A 339 25.85 -2.95 -9.50
CA SER A 339 27.30 -2.81 -9.73
C SER A 339 28.17 -3.17 -8.52
N GLY A 340 27.57 -3.39 -7.35
CA GLY A 340 28.30 -3.58 -6.10
C GLY A 340 28.95 -2.31 -5.54
N SER A 341 28.63 -1.14 -6.11
CA SER A 341 29.15 0.17 -5.67
C SER A 341 28.66 0.54 -4.28
N VAL A 342 27.46 0.08 -3.90
CA VAL A 342 26.89 0.25 -2.55
C VAL A 342 26.25 -1.05 -2.08
N THR A 343 26.19 -1.23 -0.76
CA THR A 343 25.55 -2.38 -0.12
C THR A 343 24.15 -2.07 0.42
N GLY A 344 23.67 -0.84 0.24
CA GLY A 344 22.33 -0.42 0.64
C GLY A 344 22.12 1.08 0.48
N ALA A 345 20.89 1.51 0.71
CA ALA A 345 20.48 2.91 0.63
C ALA A 345 21.07 3.76 1.77
N ILE A 346 21.23 5.05 1.50
CA ILE A 346 21.55 6.09 2.47
C ILE A 346 20.51 6.07 3.59
N ARG A 347 21.01 6.17 4.83
CA ARG A 347 20.16 6.35 6.01
C ARG A 347 19.99 7.83 6.30
N LEU A 348 18.77 8.34 6.09
CA LEU A 348 18.45 9.69 6.52
C LEU A 348 18.34 9.79 8.05
N PRO A 349 18.69 10.95 8.63
CA PRO A 349 18.39 11.27 10.02
C PRO A 349 16.88 11.16 10.28
N LYS A 350 16.50 10.53 11.39
CA LYS A 350 15.10 10.47 11.82
C LYS A 350 14.59 11.88 12.06
N THR A 351 13.44 12.21 11.48
CA THR A 351 12.72 13.45 11.77
C THR A 351 11.62 13.20 12.81
N PRO A 352 11.21 14.21 13.59
CA PRO A 352 10.19 14.05 14.64
C PRO A 352 8.82 13.57 14.13
N GLY A 353 8.43 13.88 12.89
CA GLY A 353 7.15 13.47 12.29
C GLY A 353 7.15 12.04 11.72
N GLY A 354 8.28 11.34 11.75
CA GLY A 354 8.37 9.92 11.41
C GLY A 354 7.90 9.61 9.98
N PHE A 355 6.97 8.66 9.85
CA PHE A 355 6.51 8.19 8.53
C PHE A 355 5.91 9.29 7.65
N PHE A 356 5.19 10.25 8.23
CA PHE A 356 4.58 11.33 7.43
C PHE A 356 5.65 12.24 6.84
N ASP A 357 6.69 12.55 7.59
CA ASP A 357 7.83 13.31 7.08
C ASP A 357 8.53 12.56 5.93
N ASP A 358 8.70 11.24 6.04
CA ASP A 358 9.26 10.42 4.95
C ASP A 358 8.45 10.59 3.65
N VAL A 359 7.12 10.56 3.74
CA VAL A 359 6.22 10.74 2.58
C VAL A 359 6.39 12.12 1.97
N PHE A 360 6.45 13.18 2.79
CA PHE A 360 6.66 14.54 2.31
C PHE A 360 8.04 14.74 1.67
N ILE A 361 9.09 14.16 2.26
CA ILE A 361 10.45 14.18 1.70
C ILE A 361 10.47 13.48 0.33
N CYS A 362 9.81 12.33 0.20
CA CYS A 362 9.70 11.62 -1.07
C CYS A 362 9.02 12.47 -2.13
N GLY A 363 7.84 13.04 -1.82
CA GLY A 363 7.13 13.92 -2.75
C GLY A 363 7.96 15.14 -3.16
N GLY A 364 8.66 15.74 -2.19
CA GLY A 364 9.59 16.85 -2.44
C GLY A 364 10.71 16.48 -3.41
N ASN A 365 11.35 15.32 -3.21
CA ASN A 365 12.43 14.86 -4.10
C ASN A 365 11.94 14.49 -5.50
N ILE A 366 10.78 13.84 -5.64
CA ILE A 366 10.16 13.60 -6.95
C ILE A 366 9.95 14.92 -7.69
N ARG A 367 9.43 15.94 -7.00
CA ARG A 367 9.23 17.27 -7.58
C ARG A 367 10.57 17.93 -7.96
N ARG A 368 11.62 17.78 -7.16
CA ARG A 368 12.96 18.30 -7.48
C ARG A 368 13.50 17.67 -8.76
N MET A 369 13.44 16.35 -8.87
CA MET A 369 13.88 15.62 -10.07
C MET A 369 13.08 16.02 -11.30
N ALA A 370 11.75 16.19 -11.17
CA ALA A 370 10.90 16.69 -12.24
C ALA A 370 11.27 18.12 -12.72
N ASN A 371 11.98 18.89 -11.91
CA ASN A 371 12.51 20.23 -12.27
C ASN A 371 14.01 20.21 -12.59
N GLY A 372 14.58 19.03 -12.92
CA GLY A 372 15.99 18.88 -13.30
C GLY A 372 16.99 19.06 -12.14
N LYS A 373 16.54 18.98 -10.88
CA LYS A 373 17.40 19.12 -9.70
C LYS A 373 17.68 17.75 -9.07
N ALA A 374 18.87 17.59 -8.50
CA ALA A 374 19.22 16.41 -7.71
C ALA A 374 18.32 16.26 -6.46
N PRO A 375 18.05 15.02 -6.00
CA PRO A 375 17.39 14.76 -4.72
C PRO A 375 18.12 15.43 -3.54
N ALA A 376 17.37 15.84 -2.53
CA ALA A 376 17.93 16.31 -1.28
C ALA A 376 18.20 15.13 -0.33
N VAL A 377 19.45 15.00 0.10
CA VAL A 377 19.95 13.88 0.93
C VAL A 377 20.52 14.32 2.29
N SER A 378 20.40 15.60 2.66
CA SER A 378 20.91 16.17 3.92
C SER A 378 19.85 16.99 4.65
N LEU A 379 19.96 17.15 5.98
CA LEU A 379 19.03 17.97 6.77
C LEU A 379 18.95 19.42 6.29
N GLY A 380 20.06 20.01 5.83
CA GLY A 380 20.06 21.35 5.22
C GLY A 380 19.37 21.38 3.85
N GLY A 381 19.55 20.34 3.03
CA GLY A 381 18.81 20.18 1.77
C GLY A 381 17.34 19.85 1.97
N MET A 382 17.01 19.13 3.04
CA MET A 382 15.64 18.81 3.46
C MET A 382 14.97 20.08 4.00
N ALA A 383 15.63 20.88 4.85
CA ALA A 383 15.21 22.23 5.28
C ALA A 383 14.97 23.18 4.10
N ALA A 384 15.82 23.16 3.06
CA ALA A 384 15.56 23.89 1.81
C ALA A 384 14.39 23.30 0.99
N SER A 385 14.09 22.01 1.20
CA SER A 385 12.90 21.34 0.65
C SER A 385 11.64 21.56 1.50
N PHE A 386 11.74 22.13 2.72
CA PHE A 386 10.59 22.59 3.53
C PHE A 386 9.82 23.76 2.89
N HIS A 387 10.22 24.24 1.71
CA HIS A 387 9.26 24.91 0.81
C HIS A 387 8.04 24.03 0.45
N HIS A 388 7.99 22.75 0.83
CA HIS A 388 6.81 21.88 0.77
C HIS A 388 5.91 21.89 2.03
N TYR A 389 6.36 22.40 3.19
CA TYR A 389 5.42 22.69 4.28
C TYR A 389 4.40 23.75 3.83
N ALA A 390 4.80 24.61 2.89
CA ALA A 390 3.89 25.49 2.18
C ALA A 390 2.87 24.73 1.32
N TYR A 391 3.15 23.52 0.79
CA TYR A 391 2.16 22.71 0.06
C TYR A 391 1.17 22.02 1.01
N ALA A 392 1.62 21.50 2.15
CA ALA A 392 0.70 21.00 3.18
C ALA A 392 -0.15 22.13 3.79
N MET A 393 0.44 23.32 3.95
CA MET A 393 -0.28 24.53 4.37
C MET A 393 -1.13 25.14 3.26
N ASP A 394 -0.75 25.10 1.99
CA ASP A 394 -1.54 25.59 0.85
C ASP A 394 -2.67 24.62 0.54
N TYR A 395 -2.46 23.32 0.71
CA TYR A 395 -3.51 22.31 0.74
C TYR A 395 -4.47 22.56 1.91
N SER A 396 -3.96 22.78 3.12
CA SER A 396 -4.79 23.14 4.28
C SER A 396 -5.53 24.48 4.10
N LYS A 397 -4.90 25.47 3.45
CA LYS A 397 -5.50 26.77 3.12
C LYS A 397 -6.51 26.66 1.97
N ALA A 398 -6.27 25.84 0.96
CA ALA A 398 -7.20 25.58 -0.15
C ALA A 398 -8.45 24.84 0.34
N VAL A 399 -8.26 23.88 1.25
CA VAL A 399 -9.35 23.21 1.97
C VAL A 399 -10.10 24.22 2.87
N ALA A 400 -9.39 25.02 3.67
CA ALA A 400 -10.01 26.03 4.54
C ALA A 400 -10.74 27.14 3.76
N HIS A 401 -10.21 27.57 2.61
CA HIS A 401 -10.81 28.58 1.75
C HIS A 401 -12.08 28.04 1.08
N ARG A 402 -12.07 26.79 0.58
CA ARG A 402 -13.26 26.17 -0.03
C ARG A 402 -14.38 25.94 0.99
N VAL A 403 -14.03 25.51 2.21
CA VAL A 403 -14.97 25.39 3.34
C VAL A 403 -15.58 26.76 3.66
N LYS A 404 -14.79 27.83 3.73
CA LYS A 404 -15.30 29.19 3.93
C LYS A 404 -16.28 29.62 2.83
N THR A 405 -16.00 29.35 1.57
CA THR A 405 -16.89 29.73 0.46
C THR A 405 -18.18 28.90 0.39
N LEU A 406 -18.16 27.64 0.83
CA LEU A 406 -19.33 26.75 0.91
C LEU A 406 -20.27 27.10 2.07
N PHE A 407 -19.76 27.71 3.15
CA PHE A 407 -20.53 28.08 4.35
C PHE A 407 -20.76 29.59 4.54
N CYS A 408 -20.28 30.45 3.63
CA CYS A 408 -20.46 31.90 3.70
C CYS A 408 -21.05 32.54 2.42
N SER A 409 -21.68 31.77 1.53
CA SER A 409 -22.54 32.37 0.50
C SER A 409 -23.97 32.47 1.06
N PRO A 410 -24.62 33.66 1.05
CA PRO A 410 -25.99 33.84 1.54
C PRO A 410 -27.04 33.09 0.70
#